data_AF-A0ABD1JIT5-F1
#
_entry.id   AF-A0ABD1JIT5-F1
#
_cell.length_a   1.000
_cell.length_b   1.000
_cell.length_c   1.000
_cell.angle_alpha   90.00
_cell.angle_beta   90.00
_cell.angle_gamma   90.00
#
_symmetry.space_group_name_H-M   'P 1'
#
loop_
_entity.id
_entity.type
_entity.pdbx_description
1 polymer ?
#
loop_
_entity_poly.entity_id
_entity_poly.type
_entity_poly.pdbx_seq_one_letter_code
_entity_poly.pdbx_strand_id
1 'polypeptide(L)'
;MFAPSCTHMTGFSLPLHMEGQNHWKLPSTLALRWKMVSHYVFLTLLLISCPHLLGVALGSDSNPGHSQGSPPPPVPSLVQLQSVGGRIVFLCKAPEGHQGLRFELYCNKALCGTVVHRTEECGAIFTVARQDVTRETPFCCLYKDAQDIPSVFSAYVYGKVDEEVSPLPQPILKPSSRQVQSGQRLSLNCSMPVSLCLQPKAFTLFRRSTASNSSLVSHSGNPDFSVAPVDSELYSCQYQISLSTGQRVKSALSPDVQVTVSQTQGPKHQDTPNTAPEQTATDWPLVLGALSAAVLFVVIVIGLGVIVRRKVVEMAKEKKRREDDKFWTTVRARDHIVDLPVQRLSSCFKDTGPGTAEYADPKSLSTFANPTFC
;
A
#
# COMPACT_ATOMS: atom_id res chain seq x y z
N MET A 1 -3.76 -51.52 -17.04
CA MET A 1 -5.02 -51.34 -17.80
C MET A 1 -6.17 -51.35 -16.80
N PHE A 2 -6.58 -50.18 -16.32
CA PHE A 2 -7.76 -50.04 -15.49
C PHE A 2 -8.48 -48.77 -15.96
N ALA A 3 -9.62 -48.96 -16.61
CA ALA A 3 -10.56 -47.90 -16.94
C ALA A 3 -11.57 -47.78 -15.78
N PRO A 4 -12.00 -46.57 -15.39
CA PRO A 4 -13.19 -46.41 -14.59
C PRO A 4 -14.40 -46.07 -15.46
N SER A 5 -15.47 -46.84 -15.25
CA SER A 5 -16.81 -46.62 -15.79
C SER A 5 -17.42 -45.31 -15.29
N CYS A 6 -18.01 -44.56 -16.22
CA CYS A 6 -18.90 -43.45 -15.95
C CYS A 6 -20.27 -43.98 -15.52
N THR A 7 -20.70 -43.66 -14.29
CA THR A 7 -22.08 -43.86 -13.86
C THR A 7 -22.86 -42.55 -13.96
N HIS A 8 -23.88 -42.60 -14.80
CA HIS A 8 -24.87 -41.57 -15.07
C HIS A 8 -25.72 -41.31 -13.81
N MET A 9 -25.82 -40.06 -13.35
CA MET A 9 -26.87 -39.63 -12.43
C MET A 9 -27.84 -38.70 -13.15
N THR A 10 -29.00 -39.27 -13.46
CA THR A 10 -30.25 -38.58 -13.79
C THR A 10 -30.90 -38.04 -12.51
N GLY A 11 -31.43 -36.81 -12.54
CA GLY A 11 -32.34 -36.39 -11.47
C GLY A 11 -32.77 -34.93 -11.51
N PHE A 12 -34.08 -34.75 -11.72
CA PHE A 12 -34.92 -33.61 -11.30
C PHE A 12 -34.93 -32.34 -12.16
N SER A 13 -35.87 -32.32 -13.12
CA SER A 13 -36.57 -31.11 -13.57
C SER A 13 -37.87 -30.96 -12.76
N LEU A 14 -38.04 -29.79 -12.14
CA LEU A 14 -39.30 -29.32 -11.54
C LEU A 14 -39.75 -28.08 -12.32
N PRO A 15 -41.02 -27.99 -12.75
CA PRO A 15 -41.55 -26.80 -13.39
C PRO A 15 -42.08 -25.84 -12.32
N LEU A 16 -41.48 -24.66 -12.21
CA LEU A 16 -42.05 -23.54 -11.45
C LEU A 16 -42.75 -22.60 -12.43
N HIS A 17 -44.05 -22.85 -12.60
CA HIS A 17 -45.02 -21.88 -13.08
C HIS A 17 -45.37 -20.96 -11.91
N MET A 18 -45.02 -19.67 -12.01
CA MET A 18 -45.45 -18.62 -11.09
C MET A 18 -45.86 -17.41 -11.94
N GLU A 19 -47.13 -17.42 -12.31
CA GLU A 19 -47.88 -16.28 -12.82
C GLU A 19 -48.40 -15.47 -11.63
N GLY A 20 -48.11 -14.17 -11.59
CA GLY A 20 -48.45 -13.33 -10.45
C GLY A 20 -48.02 -11.87 -10.64
N GLN A 21 -48.55 -11.20 -11.67
CA GLN A 21 -48.43 -9.75 -11.80
C GLN A 21 -49.28 -9.04 -10.75
N ASN A 22 -48.68 -8.69 -9.62
CA ASN A 22 -49.29 -7.79 -8.64
C ASN A 22 -48.87 -6.35 -8.94
N HIS A 23 -49.79 -5.63 -9.60
CA HIS A 23 -49.68 -4.26 -10.02
C HIS A 23 -49.93 -3.29 -8.84
N TRP A 24 -48.95 -3.11 -7.96
CA TRP A 24 -49.02 -2.08 -6.90
C TRP A 24 -48.76 -0.69 -7.50
N LYS A 25 -49.83 0.03 -7.90
CA LYS A 25 -49.78 1.46 -8.18
C LYS A 25 -49.60 2.21 -6.86
N LEU A 26 -48.38 2.66 -6.56
CA LEU A 26 -48.16 3.65 -5.50
C LEU A 26 -48.89 4.96 -5.86
N PRO A 27 -49.56 5.62 -4.90
CA PRO A 27 -50.17 6.92 -5.12
C PRO A 27 -49.11 7.96 -5.50
N SER A 28 -49.32 8.60 -6.65
CA SER A 28 -48.43 9.57 -7.31
C SER A 28 -48.12 10.82 -6.49
N THR A 29 -48.77 11.00 -5.33
CA THR A 29 -48.56 12.15 -4.44
C THR A 29 -47.37 11.99 -3.48
N LEU A 30 -46.92 10.76 -3.18
CA LEU A 30 -45.74 10.51 -2.34
C LEU A 30 -44.41 10.61 -3.11
N ALA A 31 -44.44 10.37 -4.43
CA ALA A 31 -43.26 10.46 -5.30
C ALA A 31 -42.74 11.89 -5.48
N LEU A 32 -43.61 12.90 -5.37
CA LEU A 32 -43.22 14.32 -5.47
C LEU A 32 -42.56 14.84 -4.19
N ARG A 33 -42.96 14.36 -3.01
CA ARG A 33 -42.32 14.78 -1.74
C ARG A 33 -40.91 14.20 -1.58
N TRP A 34 -40.66 12.98 -2.04
CA TRP A 34 -39.31 12.39 -2.00
C TRP A 34 -38.32 13.02 -2.97
N LYS A 35 -38.78 13.44 -4.16
CA LYS A 35 -37.93 14.20 -5.09
C LYS A 35 -37.50 15.55 -4.53
N MET A 36 -38.38 16.21 -3.78
CA MET A 36 -38.08 17.53 -3.20
C MET A 36 -37.06 17.44 -2.04
N VAL A 37 -37.20 16.45 -1.14
CA VAL A 37 -36.23 16.24 -0.04
C VAL A 37 -34.88 15.75 -0.58
N SER A 38 -34.88 14.89 -1.60
CA SER A 38 -33.63 14.43 -2.23
C SER A 38 -32.89 15.56 -2.94
N HIS A 39 -33.60 16.48 -3.61
CA HIS A 39 -32.97 17.65 -4.23
C HIS A 39 -32.45 18.64 -3.18
N TYR A 40 -33.16 18.83 -2.07
CA TYR A 40 -32.71 19.76 -1.02
C TYR A 40 -31.44 19.26 -0.32
N VAL A 41 -31.34 17.96 -0.02
CA VAL A 41 -30.14 17.35 0.56
C VAL A 41 -28.96 17.36 -0.41
N PHE A 42 -29.21 17.17 -1.72
CA PHE A 42 -28.16 17.27 -2.73
C PHE A 42 -27.68 18.70 -2.92
N LEU A 43 -28.59 19.69 -2.91
CA LEU A 43 -28.26 21.11 -3.05
C LEU A 43 -27.50 21.65 -1.83
N THR A 44 -27.85 21.23 -0.61
CA THR A 44 -27.11 21.62 0.60
C THR A 44 -25.72 20.99 0.64
N LEU A 45 -25.56 19.73 0.21
CA LEU A 45 -24.24 19.11 0.06
C LEU A 45 -23.37 19.80 -1.02
N LEU A 46 -23.98 20.24 -2.13
CA LEU A 46 -23.27 20.93 -3.21
C LEU A 46 -22.80 22.32 -2.75
N LEU A 47 -23.62 23.04 -1.99
CA LEU A 47 -23.27 24.35 -1.42
C LEU A 47 -22.16 24.29 -0.35
N ILE A 48 -22.09 23.19 0.44
CA ILE A 48 -21.01 22.99 1.43
C ILE A 48 -19.68 22.62 0.75
N SER A 49 -19.72 21.99 -0.44
CA SER A 49 -18.52 21.60 -1.19
C SER A 49 -17.94 22.68 -2.12
N CYS A 50 -18.60 23.83 -2.28
CA CYS A 50 -18.24 24.84 -3.29
C CYS A 50 -17.66 26.18 -2.78
N PRO A 51 -16.80 26.26 -1.74
CA PRO A 51 -15.99 27.46 -1.51
C PRO A 51 -14.56 27.37 -2.10
N HIS A 52 -14.18 26.27 -2.75
CA HIS A 52 -12.81 26.08 -3.28
C HIS A 52 -12.64 26.24 -4.80
N LEU A 53 -13.69 26.61 -5.53
CA LEU A 53 -13.68 26.66 -7.01
C LEU A 53 -13.74 28.06 -7.63
N LEU A 54 -13.72 29.12 -6.82
CA LEU A 54 -13.56 30.51 -7.29
C LEU A 54 -12.23 31.10 -6.78
N GLY A 55 -11.14 30.45 -7.17
CA GLY A 55 -9.79 31.02 -7.15
C GLY A 55 -9.49 31.65 -8.51
N VAL A 56 -9.54 32.97 -8.53
CA VAL A 56 -9.30 33.88 -9.65
C VAL A 56 -8.05 33.50 -10.47
N ALA A 57 -8.25 33.18 -11.75
CA ALA A 57 -7.18 33.15 -12.74
C ALA A 57 -7.12 34.52 -13.44
N LEU A 58 -6.29 35.42 -12.91
CA LEU A 58 -5.84 36.60 -13.63
C LEU A 58 -4.64 36.19 -14.49
N GLY A 59 -4.85 36.20 -15.80
CA GLY A 59 -3.81 36.01 -16.81
C GLY A 59 -2.78 37.14 -16.72
N SER A 60 -1.53 36.76 -16.47
CA SER A 60 -0.37 37.62 -16.60
C SER A 60 0.44 37.10 -17.79
N ASP A 61 0.32 37.77 -18.92
CA ASP A 61 1.16 37.56 -20.10
C ASP A 61 2.59 38.02 -19.78
N SER A 62 3.48 37.06 -19.51
CA SER A 62 4.91 37.29 -19.40
C SER A 62 5.66 36.59 -20.52
N ASN A 63 6.05 37.40 -21.51
CA ASN A 63 7.36 37.47 -22.18
C ASN A 63 8.18 36.16 -22.28
N PRO A 64 8.55 35.68 -23.49
CA PRO A 64 9.35 34.48 -23.69
C PRO A 64 10.84 34.76 -23.38
N GLY A 65 11.15 34.90 -22.09
CA GLY A 65 12.52 34.81 -21.59
C GLY A 65 12.95 33.35 -21.56
N HIS A 66 14.15 33.05 -22.07
CA HIS A 66 14.77 31.73 -22.01
C HIS A 66 14.59 31.07 -20.63
N SER A 67 13.65 30.13 -20.55
CA SER A 67 13.43 29.31 -19.37
C SER A 67 14.63 28.38 -19.23
N GLN A 68 15.59 28.74 -18.37
CA GLN A 68 16.57 27.81 -17.85
C GLN A 68 15.76 26.72 -17.13
N GLY A 69 15.60 25.57 -17.79
CA GLY A 69 14.88 24.43 -17.23
C GLY A 69 15.48 24.05 -15.89
N SER A 70 14.61 23.83 -14.88
CA SER A 70 15.03 23.31 -13.58
C SER A 70 15.91 22.06 -13.81
N PRO A 71 17.04 21.94 -13.09
CA PRO A 71 17.87 20.76 -13.21
C PRO A 71 17.04 19.49 -12.89
N PRO A 72 17.29 18.37 -13.58
CA PRO A 72 16.56 17.14 -13.35
C PRO A 72 16.75 16.63 -11.90
N PRO A 73 15.73 16.02 -11.28
CA PRO A 73 15.85 15.44 -9.95
C PRO A 73 16.97 14.37 -9.88
N PRO A 74 17.62 14.22 -8.71
CA PRO A 74 18.73 13.28 -8.56
C PRO A 74 18.29 11.81 -8.62
N VAL A 75 19.24 10.94 -8.95
CA VAL A 75 19.04 9.51 -9.24
C VAL A 75 18.52 8.74 -8.02
N PRO A 76 17.43 7.96 -8.14
CA PRO A 76 16.91 7.14 -7.04
C PRO A 76 17.73 5.85 -6.85
N SER A 77 17.50 5.21 -5.70
CA SER A 77 18.02 3.88 -5.37
C SER A 77 16.89 2.84 -5.41
N LEU A 78 17.16 1.68 -6.00
CA LEU A 78 16.25 0.54 -5.99
C LEU A 78 16.88 -0.57 -5.14
N VAL A 79 16.12 -1.12 -4.19
CA VAL A 79 16.56 -2.25 -3.36
C VAL A 79 15.47 -3.31 -3.25
N GLN A 80 15.85 -4.59 -3.27
CA GLN A 80 14.92 -5.68 -2.95
C GLN A 80 14.79 -5.79 -1.43
N LEU A 81 13.58 -5.60 -0.90
CA LEU A 81 13.29 -5.69 0.53
C LEU A 81 13.02 -7.13 0.98
N GLN A 82 12.29 -7.90 0.17
CA GLN A 82 11.86 -9.23 0.59
C GLN A 82 11.43 -10.11 -0.59
N SER A 83 11.48 -11.43 -0.39
CA SER A 83 10.89 -12.44 -1.26
C SER A 83 9.99 -13.34 -0.40
N VAL A 84 8.66 -13.16 -0.46
CA VAL A 84 7.71 -13.91 0.37
C VAL A 84 6.52 -14.37 -0.46
N GLY A 85 6.14 -15.65 -0.29
CA GLY A 85 4.87 -16.17 -0.83
C GLY A 85 4.76 -16.04 -2.34
N GLY A 86 5.85 -16.26 -3.07
CA GLY A 86 5.88 -16.13 -4.52
C GLY A 86 5.80 -14.68 -5.02
N ARG A 87 6.19 -13.71 -4.20
CA ARG A 87 6.27 -12.29 -4.59
C ARG A 87 7.60 -11.71 -4.17
N ILE A 88 8.12 -10.78 -4.97
CA ILE A 88 9.32 -10.00 -4.68
C ILE A 88 8.91 -8.56 -4.42
N VAL A 89 9.42 -8.00 -3.33
CA VAL A 89 9.12 -6.64 -2.88
C VAL A 89 10.33 -5.76 -3.14
N PHE A 90 10.14 -4.69 -3.90
CA PHE A 90 11.16 -3.68 -4.17
C PHE A 90 10.80 -2.35 -3.51
N LEU A 91 11.81 -1.61 -3.08
CA LEU A 91 11.70 -0.23 -2.62
C LEU A 91 12.48 0.66 -3.58
N CYS A 92 11.76 1.57 -4.25
CA CYS A 92 12.36 2.67 -4.97
C CYS A 92 12.42 3.88 -4.03
N LYS A 93 13.62 4.41 -3.78
CA LYS A 93 13.85 5.49 -2.82
C LYS A 93 14.50 6.69 -3.50
N ALA A 94 13.90 7.87 -3.33
CA ALA A 94 14.48 9.14 -3.70
C ALA A 94 15.69 9.47 -2.78
N PRO A 95 16.70 10.19 -3.28
CA PRO A 95 17.84 10.63 -2.48
C PRO A 95 17.44 11.47 -1.26
N GLU A 96 18.34 11.57 -0.29
CA GLU A 96 18.09 12.38 0.90
C GLU A 96 17.79 13.84 0.52
N GLY A 97 16.81 14.45 1.21
CA GLY A 97 16.30 15.78 0.91
C GLY A 97 15.37 15.87 -0.30
N HIS A 98 15.16 14.77 -1.03
CA HIS A 98 14.29 14.72 -2.21
C HIS A 98 13.09 13.81 -1.98
N GLN A 99 12.01 14.13 -2.64
CA GLN A 99 10.74 13.42 -2.51
C GLN A 99 10.05 13.36 -3.89
N GLY A 100 9.17 12.39 -4.08
CA GLY A 100 8.42 12.20 -5.30
C GLY A 100 6.94 12.03 -5.03
N LEU A 101 6.11 12.52 -5.95
CA LEU A 101 4.67 12.21 -5.99
C LEU A 101 4.39 10.91 -6.71
N ARG A 102 5.19 10.57 -7.72
CA ARG A 102 5.00 9.38 -8.54
C ARG A 102 6.29 8.60 -8.62
N PHE A 103 6.19 7.30 -8.39
CA PHE A 103 7.28 6.35 -8.58
C PHE A 103 6.87 5.34 -9.64
N GLU A 104 7.81 4.98 -10.51
CA GLU A 104 7.60 4.01 -11.57
C GLU A 104 8.68 2.94 -11.50
N LEU A 105 8.26 1.67 -11.54
CA LEU A 105 9.13 0.51 -11.62
C LEU A 105 9.07 -0.06 -13.03
N TYR A 106 10.24 -0.28 -13.60
CA TYR A 106 10.42 -0.89 -14.90
C TYR A 106 11.08 -2.26 -14.74
N CYS A 107 10.63 -3.23 -15.54
CA CYS A 107 11.21 -4.56 -15.62
C CYS A 107 11.43 -4.92 -17.08
N ASN A 108 12.70 -5.22 -17.43
CA ASN A 108 13.13 -5.41 -18.82
C ASN A 108 12.58 -4.32 -19.78
N LYS A 109 12.80 -3.04 -19.43
CA LYS A 109 12.37 -1.85 -20.20
C LYS A 109 10.87 -1.58 -20.26
N ALA A 110 10.03 -2.51 -19.81
CA ALA A 110 8.59 -2.32 -19.75
C ALA A 110 8.20 -1.69 -18.40
N LEU A 111 7.17 -0.84 -18.39
CA LEU A 111 6.59 -0.33 -17.16
C LEU A 111 5.84 -1.46 -16.45
N CYS A 112 6.28 -1.82 -15.25
CA CYS A 112 5.76 -2.96 -14.49
C CYS A 112 4.92 -2.53 -13.29
N GLY A 113 5.09 -1.28 -12.83
CA GLY A 113 4.21 -0.72 -11.81
C GLY A 113 4.37 0.77 -11.65
N THR A 114 3.31 1.41 -11.15
CA THR A 114 3.31 2.83 -10.79
C THR A 114 2.67 2.99 -9.42
N VAL A 115 3.29 3.80 -8.57
CA VAL A 115 2.75 4.21 -7.27
C VAL A 115 2.64 5.73 -7.29
N VAL A 116 1.46 6.25 -6.93
CA VAL A 116 1.19 7.68 -6.83
C VAL A 116 0.79 8.01 -5.40
N HIS A 117 1.51 8.94 -4.78
CA HIS A 117 1.25 9.45 -3.46
C HIS A 117 0.41 10.74 -3.53
N ARG A 118 -0.31 11.04 -2.44
CA ARG A 118 -1.11 12.28 -2.34
C ARG A 118 -0.24 13.50 -2.00
N THR A 119 0.85 13.25 -1.31
CA THR A 119 1.88 14.19 -0.90
C THR A 119 3.22 13.64 -1.37
N GLU A 120 4.24 14.48 -1.44
CA GLU A 120 5.57 14.01 -1.78
C GLU A 120 6.05 13.03 -0.71
N GLU A 121 6.64 11.92 -1.14
CA GLU A 121 7.15 10.86 -0.29
C GLU A 121 8.57 10.52 -0.73
N CYS A 122 9.43 10.08 0.18
CA CYS A 122 10.82 9.78 -0.18
C CYS A 122 11.01 8.38 -0.79
N GLY A 123 9.95 7.59 -0.97
CA GLY A 123 10.03 6.30 -1.67
C GLY A 123 8.69 5.59 -1.85
N ALA A 124 8.70 4.55 -2.67
CA ALA A 124 7.55 3.70 -2.96
C ALA A 124 7.90 2.21 -2.96
N ILE A 125 6.93 1.39 -2.50
CA ILE A 125 7.03 -0.07 -2.49
C ILE A 125 6.32 -0.65 -3.71
N PHE A 126 7.02 -1.51 -4.44
CA PHE A 126 6.49 -2.30 -5.54
C PHE A 126 6.48 -3.78 -5.15
N THR A 127 5.44 -4.49 -5.59
CA THR A 127 5.34 -5.94 -5.41
C THR A 127 5.18 -6.59 -6.78
N VAL A 128 6.13 -7.47 -7.13
CA VAL A 128 6.16 -8.18 -8.41
C VAL A 128 5.94 -9.67 -8.15
N ALA A 129 5.17 -10.35 -8.99
CA ALA A 129 4.97 -11.78 -8.85
C ALA A 129 6.26 -12.53 -9.23
N ARG A 130 6.67 -13.51 -8.43
CA ARG A 130 7.91 -14.29 -8.62
C ARG A 130 7.96 -14.96 -10.00
N GLN A 131 6.82 -15.39 -10.52
CA GLN A 131 6.72 -15.99 -11.85
C GLN A 131 7.11 -15.05 -13.00
N ASP A 132 6.97 -13.73 -12.79
CA ASP A 132 7.34 -12.70 -13.75
C ASP A 132 8.82 -12.28 -13.60
N VAL A 133 9.53 -12.86 -12.61
CA VAL A 133 10.93 -12.55 -12.32
C VAL A 133 11.81 -13.73 -12.72
N THR A 134 12.49 -13.59 -13.86
CA THR A 134 13.61 -14.48 -14.19
C THR A 134 14.89 -13.96 -13.54
N ARG A 135 15.89 -14.84 -13.31
CA ARG A 135 17.22 -14.43 -12.79
C ARG A 135 17.90 -13.35 -13.65
N GLU A 136 17.48 -13.24 -14.90
CA GLU A 136 18.02 -12.31 -15.89
C GLU A 136 17.18 -11.03 -16.03
N THR A 137 16.00 -10.94 -15.41
CA THR A 137 15.14 -9.75 -15.55
C THR A 137 15.72 -8.59 -14.72
N PRO A 138 16.20 -7.50 -15.36
CA PRO A 138 16.68 -6.35 -14.62
C PRO A 138 15.49 -5.46 -14.24
N PHE A 139 15.53 -4.93 -13.02
CA PHE A 139 14.60 -3.93 -12.52
C PHE A 139 15.31 -2.60 -12.32
N CYS A 140 14.65 -1.52 -12.68
CA CYS A 140 15.07 -0.16 -12.36
C CYS A 140 13.84 0.69 -12.03
N CYS A 141 14.05 1.84 -11.40
CA CYS A 141 12.96 2.74 -11.09
C CYS A 141 13.33 4.20 -11.36
N LEU A 142 12.30 5.04 -11.47
CA LEU A 142 12.43 6.50 -11.44
C LEU A 142 11.33 7.07 -10.54
N TYR A 143 11.47 8.35 -10.19
CA TYR A 143 10.40 9.11 -9.56
C TYR A 143 10.18 10.44 -10.26
N LYS A 144 9.02 11.04 -10.01
CA LYS A 144 8.67 12.38 -10.48
C LYS A 144 8.26 13.23 -9.29
N ASP A 145 8.69 14.48 -9.30
CA ASP A 145 8.37 15.49 -8.29
C ASP A 145 6.95 16.07 -8.48
N ALA A 146 6.60 17.09 -7.70
CA ALA A 146 5.33 17.81 -7.84
C ALA A 146 5.11 18.46 -9.21
N GLN A 147 6.17 18.73 -9.96
CA GLN A 147 6.15 19.32 -11.29
C GLN A 147 6.09 18.26 -12.42
N ASP A 148 5.97 16.98 -12.06
CA ASP A 148 6.01 15.81 -12.97
C ASP A 148 7.34 15.70 -13.74
N ILE A 149 8.43 16.32 -13.23
CA ILE A 149 9.75 16.22 -13.82
C ILE A 149 10.36 14.87 -13.41
N PRO A 150 10.75 14.00 -14.37
CA PRO A 150 11.30 12.70 -14.03
C PRO A 150 12.76 12.79 -13.60
N SER A 151 13.11 12.02 -12.57
CA SER A 151 14.49 11.69 -12.25
C SER A 151 15.10 10.82 -13.36
N VAL A 152 16.42 10.72 -13.36
CA VAL A 152 17.12 9.65 -14.07
C VAL A 152 16.75 8.29 -13.45
N PHE A 153 16.89 7.20 -14.21
CA PHE A 153 16.68 5.84 -13.71
C PHE A 153 17.72 5.41 -12.67
N SER A 154 17.30 4.61 -11.70
CA SER A 154 18.19 3.94 -10.75
C SER A 154 19.12 2.94 -11.44
N ALA A 155 20.16 2.52 -10.73
CA ALA A 155 20.93 1.33 -11.11
C ALA A 155 20.02 0.09 -11.20
N TYR A 156 20.41 -0.87 -12.05
CA TYR A 156 19.69 -2.13 -12.22
C TYR A 156 19.85 -3.05 -11.01
N VAL A 157 18.76 -3.70 -10.64
CA VAL A 157 18.71 -4.74 -9.61
C VAL A 157 18.13 -6.00 -10.22
N TYR A 158 18.72 -7.15 -9.91
CA TYR A 158 18.21 -8.45 -10.33
C TYR A 158 17.46 -9.11 -9.17
N GLY A 159 16.24 -9.57 -9.44
CA GLY A 159 15.42 -10.20 -8.42
C GLY A 159 16.02 -11.52 -7.95
N LYS A 160 16.34 -11.60 -6.65
CA LYS A 160 16.84 -12.82 -6.02
C LYS A 160 15.66 -13.68 -5.58
N VAL A 161 15.42 -14.75 -6.34
CA VAL A 161 14.28 -15.65 -6.15
C VAL A 161 14.53 -16.64 -5.00
N ASP A 162 15.72 -17.26 -4.94
CA ASP A 162 16.00 -18.42 -4.08
C ASP A 162 16.64 -18.08 -2.74
N GLU A 163 17.05 -16.82 -2.56
CA GLU A 163 17.53 -16.33 -1.28
C GLU A 163 16.28 -15.85 -0.52
N GLU A 164 15.94 -16.46 0.61
CA GLU A 164 14.96 -15.92 1.54
C GLU A 164 15.57 -14.63 2.13
N VAL A 165 15.57 -13.57 1.31
CA VAL A 165 16.35 -12.37 1.57
C VAL A 165 15.86 -11.73 2.86
N SER A 166 16.87 -11.48 3.69
CA SER A 166 16.92 -10.85 5.00
C SER A 166 15.68 -10.02 5.38
N PRO A 167 15.14 -10.22 6.59
CA PRO A 167 14.00 -9.45 7.09
C PRO A 167 14.29 -7.95 7.03
N LEU A 168 13.24 -7.13 6.89
CA LEU A 168 13.33 -5.66 6.91
C LEU A 168 14.36 -5.20 7.95
N PRO A 169 15.18 -4.18 7.65
CA PRO A 169 16.34 -3.82 8.44
C PRO A 169 15.97 -3.64 9.91
N GLN A 170 16.82 -4.14 10.80
CA GLN A 170 16.53 -4.22 12.23
C GLN A 170 16.26 -2.82 12.82
N PRO A 171 15.27 -2.68 13.71
CA PRO A 171 15.03 -1.44 14.43
C PRO A 171 16.09 -1.17 15.48
N ILE A 172 16.12 0.08 15.94
CA ILE A 172 16.98 0.56 17.01
C ILE A 172 16.10 0.92 18.21
N LEU A 173 16.27 0.21 19.31
CA LEU A 173 15.60 0.50 20.58
C LEU A 173 16.48 1.40 21.45
N LYS A 174 15.96 2.55 21.89
CA LYS A 174 16.66 3.52 22.73
C LYS A 174 15.92 3.71 24.06
N PRO A 175 16.51 3.33 25.21
CA PRO A 175 15.93 3.61 26.50
C PRO A 175 16.19 5.07 26.91
N SER A 176 15.29 5.67 27.70
CA SER A 176 15.49 6.99 28.30
C SER A 176 16.61 6.98 29.34
N SER A 177 16.79 5.86 30.04
CA SER A 177 17.90 5.61 30.96
C SER A 177 18.24 4.12 30.98
N ARG A 178 19.52 3.79 31.16
CA ARG A 178 19.96 2.41 31.39
C ARG A 178 19.81 1.96 32.85
N GLN A 179 19.60 2.91 33.77
CA GLN A 179 19.41 2.65 35.20
C GLN A 179 18.10 3.29 35.66
N VAL A 180 17.25 2.50 36.32
CA VAL A 180 15.93 2.94 36.77
C VAL A 180 15.69 2.42 38.19
N GLN A 181 15.08 3.23 39.07
CA GLN A 181 14.73 2.76 40.41
C GLN A 181 13.49 1.86 40.36
N SER A 182 13.41 0.90 41.28
CA SER A 182 12.19 0.07 41.41
C SER A 182 10.95 0.94 41.59
N GLY A 183 9.91 0.70 40.80
CA GLY A 183 8.67 1.47 40.78
C GLY A 183 8.65 2.71 39.88
N GLN A 184 9.79 3.10 39.30
CA GLN A 184 9.86 4.21 38.34
C GLN A 184 9.48 3.73 36.92
N ARG A 185 8.89 4.62 36.11
CA ARG A 185 8.54 4.32 34.71
C ARG A 185 9.77 4.46 33.81
N LEU A 186 10.01 3.47 32.96
CA LEU A 186 11.01 3.52 31.89
C LEU A 186 10.35 3.94 30.59
N SER A 187 10.95 4.88 29.86
CA SER A 187 10.54 5.19 28.49
C SER A 187 11.50 4.53 27.50
N LEU A 188 10.95 3.91 26.46
CA LEU A 188 11.68 3.20 25.41
C LEU A 188 11.19 3.70 24.05
N ASN A 189 12.09 4.17 23.20
CA ASN A 189 11.77 4.59 21.84
C ASN A 189 12.28 3.54 20.84
N CYS A 190 11.36 2.94 20.08
CA CYS A 190 11.71 2.04 18.99
C CYS A 190 11.72 2.81 17.66
N SER A 191 12.91 3.00 17.10
CA SER A 191 13.11 3.74 15.85
C SER A 191 13.40 2.80 14.69
N MET A 192 12.80 3.09 13.53
CA MET A 192 13.13 2.41 12.28
C MET A 192 14.36 3.08 11.64
N PRO A 193 15.25 2.32 10.97
CA PRO A 193 16.35 2.93 10.22
C PRO A 193 15.85 3.95 9.20
N VAL A 194 16.43 5.16 9.24
CA VAL A 194 16.09 6.30 8.35
C VAL A 194 16.26 5.92 6.87
N SER A 195 17.02 4.86 6.59
CA SER A 195 17.25 4.34 5.24
C SER A 195 15.98 3.90 4.52
N LEU A 196 14.90 3.56 5.22
CA LEU A 196 13.75 2.92 4.58
C LEU A 196 12.72 3.84 3.94
N CYS A 197 12.61 5.12 4.29
CA CYS A 197 11.58 5.99 3.70
C CYS A 197 10.14 5.46 3.82
N LEU A 198 9.89 4.55 4.77
CA LEU A 198 8.59 3.94 5.01
C LEU A 198 8.00 4.44 6.31
N GLN A 199 6.67 4.55 6.35
CA GLN A 199 5.97 4.78 7.60
C GLN A 199 5.59 3.46 8.26
N PRO A 200 6.15 3.13 9.44
CA PRO A 200 5.73 1.98 10.21
C PRO A 200 4.25 2.12 10.61
N LYS A 201 3.51 1.03 10.51
CA LYS A 201 2.10 0.96 10.90
C LYS A 201 1.92 0.53 12.35
N ALA A 202 2.88 -0.19 12.89
CA ALA A 202 2.91 -0.58 14.29
C ALA A 202 4.33 -0.90 14.73
N PHE A 203 4.55 -0.72 16.03
CA PHE A 203 5.71 -1.14 16.77
C PHE A 203 5.26 -2.11 17.86
N THR A 204 6.10 -3.10 18.12
CA THR A 204 5.86 -4.12 19.13
C THR A 204 7.07 -4.17 20.03
N LEU A 205 6.84 -4.03 21.34
CA LEU A 205 7.86 -4.12 22.37
C LEU A 205 7.78 -5.49 23.04
N PHE A 206 8.91 -6.16 23.12
CA PHE A 206 9.09 -7.45 23.78
C PHE A 206 9.97 -7.27 25.01
N ARG A 207 9.65 -8.00 26.07
CA ARG A 207 10.52 -8.20 27.23
C ARG A 207 11.00 -9.63 27.24
N ARG A 208 12.27 -9.85 27.53
CA ARG A 208 12.87 -11.18 27.68
C ARG A 208 13.38 -11.33 29.10
N SER A 209 12.96 -12.40 29.76
CA SER A 209 13.58 -12.82 31.02
C SER A 209 14.84 -13.64 30.73
N THR A 210 15.76 -13.70 31.71
CA THR A 210 16.95 -14.57 31.64
C THR A 210 16.60 -16.04 31.40
N ALA A 211 15.37 -16.47 31.70
CA ALA A 211 14.83 -17.80 31.41
C ALA A 211 14.37 -18.00 29.94
N SER A 212 14.88 -17.21 28.99
CA SER A 212 14.68 -17.30 27.53
C SER A 212 13.27 -16.98 26.99
N ASN A 213 12.25 -16.91 27.85
CA ASN A 213 10.88 -16.59 27.41
C ASN A 213 10.76 -15.10 27.05
N SER A 214 10.46 -14.81 25.78
CA SER A 214 10.04 -13.49 25.31
C SER A 214 8.53 -13.32 25.52
N SER A 215 8.11 -12.24 26.18
CA SER A 215 6.71 -11.87 26.31
C SER A 215 6.43 -10.51 25.69
N LEU A 216 5.23 -10.37 25.13
CA LEU A 216 4.74 -9.12 24.58
C LEU A 216 4.49 -8.13 25.72
N VAL A 217 5.09 -6.93 25.62
CA VAL A 217 4.84 -5.83 26.57
C VAL A 217 3.76 -4.91 26.03
N SER A 218 3.91 -4.49 24.77
CA SER A 218 3.02 -3.52 24.16
C SER A 218 3.05 -3.61 22.64
N HIS A 219 1.93 -3.24 22.02
CA HIS A 219 1.76 -3.11 20.58
C HIS A 219 1.04 -1.80 20.30
N SER A 220 1.67 -0.90 19.55
CA SER A 220 1.17 0.46 19.34
C SER A 220 1.58 1.01 17.98
N GLY A 221 0.83 2.00 17.46
CA GLY A 221 1.27 2.82 16.33
C GLY A 221 2.36 3.83 16.70
N ASN A 222 2.55 4.10 18.00
CA ASN A 222 3.55 5.02 18.52
C ASN A 222 4.89 4.28 18.77
N PRO A 223 6.04 4.82 18.32
CA PRO A 223 7.36 4.27 18.64
C PRO A 223 7.76 4.39 20.12
N ASP A 224 7.11 5.26 20.89
CA ASP A 224 7.38 5.49 22.31
C ASP A 224 6.55 4.57 23.21
N PHE A 225 7.25 3.84 24.08
CA PHE A 225 6.67 2.92 25.05
C PHE A 225 6.99 3.36 26.46
N SER A 226 5.99 3.39 27.35
CA SER A 226 6.17 3.60 28.78
C SER A 226 5.92 2.30 29.53
N VAL A 227 6.95 1.76 30.18
CA VAL A 227 6.91 0.48 30.89
C VAL A 227 7.01 0.74 32.40
N ALA A 228 6.04 0.21 33.16
CA ALA A 228 6.05 0.19 34.61
C ALA A 228 5.15 -0.93 35.14
N PRO A 229 5.52 -1.62 36.24
CA PRO A 229 6.84 -1.57 36.90
C PRO A 229 7.94 -2.22 36.03
N VAL A 230 9.19 -1.75 36.17
CA VAL A 230 10.34 -2.34 35.47
C VAL A 230 10.82 -3.54 36.30
N ASP A 231 10.45 -4.74 35.86
CA ASP A 231 10.79 -6.02 36.50
C ASP A 231 11.82 -6.83 35.72
N SER A 232 12.03 -6.48 34.44
CA SER A 232 12.79 -7.24 33.46
C SER A 232 14.03 -6.48 33.00
N GLU A 233 15.12 -7.21 32.76
CA GLU A 233 16.40 -6.63 32.38
C GLU A 233 16.55 -6.43 30.87
N LEU A 234 15.92 -7.23 30.00
CA LEU A 234 16.16 -7.19 28.55
C LEU A 234 14.91 -6.82 27.76
N TYR A 235 15.04 -5.81 26.90
CA TYR A 235 13.99 -5.36 25.98
C TYR A 235 14.47 -5.41 24.54
N SER A 236 13.57 -5.78 23.63
CA SER A 236 13.77 -5.67 22.19
C SER A 236 12.48 -5.18 21.53
N CYS A 237 12.60 -4.60 20.34
CA CYS A 237 11.45 -4.12 19.60
C CYS A 237 11.44 -4.61 18.16
N GLN A 238 10.26 -4.53 17.54
CA GLN A 238 10.01 -4.88 16.15
C GLN A 238 9.07 -3.85 15.57
N TYR A 239 9.24 -3.48 14.30
CA TYR A 239 8.24 -2.69 13.58
C TYR A 239 7.56 -3.51 12.50
N GLN A 240 6.43 -3.01 12.05
CA GLN A 240 5.61 -3.59 11.01
C GLN A 240 5.24 -2.52 9.99
N ILE A 241 5.43 -2.82 8.72
CA ILE A 241 5.00 -1.98 7.60
C ILE A 241 3.82 -2.64 6.88
N SER A 242 3.05 -1.83 6.15
CA SER A 242 2.05 -2.32 5.20
C SER A 242 2.61 -2.22 3.79
N LEU A 243 2.56 -3.32 3.06
CA LEU A 243 2.81 -3.35 1.63
C LEU A 243 1.60 -2.80 0.88
N SER A 244 1.80 -2.41 -0.38
CA SER A 244 0.72 -1.96 -1.28
C SER A 244 -0.38 -3.00 -1.48
N THR A 245 -0.05 -4.29 -1.32
CA THR A 245 -0.99 -5.42 -1.35
C THR A 245 -1.90 -5.51 -0.12
N GLY A 246 -1.70 -4.65 0.89
CA GLY A 246 -2.37 -4.73 2.19
C GLY A 246 -1.74 -5.75 3.16
N GLN A 247 -0.83 -6.59 2.68
CA GLN A 247 -0.07 -7.51 3.52
C GLN A 247 0.83 -6.74 4.49
N ARG A 248 0.95 -7.22 5.72
CA ARG A 248 1.80 -6.60 6.74
C ARG A 248 3.06 -7.44 6.95
N VAL A 249 4.22 -6.81 6.86
CA VAL A 249 5.52 -7.46 7.03
C VAL A 249 6.20 -6.92 8.27
N LYS A 250 6.83 -7.80 9.03
CA LYS A 250 7.53 -7.49 10.28
C LYS A 250 9.04 -7.46 10.05
N SER A 251 9.74 -6.56 10.73
CA SER A 251 11.20 -6.55 10.77
C SER A 251 11.76 -7.70 11.60
N ALA A 252 13.07 -7.91 11.57
CA ALA A 252 13.71 -8.64 12.66
C ALA A 252 13.58 -7.87 13.99
N LEU A 253 13.80 -8.56 15.11
CA LEU A 253 13.91 -7.91 16.42
C LEU A 253 15.15 -7.00 16.44
N SER A 254 15.07 -5.89 17.17
CA SER A 254 16.24 -5.10 17.52
C SER A 254 17.21 -5.93 18.36
N PRO A 255 18.50 -5.52 18.43
CA PRO A 255 19.37 -5.97 19.51
C PRO A 255 18.71 -5.74 20.88
N ASP A 256 18.98 -6.66 21.82
CA ASP A 256 18.47 -6.53 23.18
C ASP A 256 19.16 -5.35 23.89
N VAL A 257 18.37 -4.59 24.65
CA VAL A 257 18.83 -3.51 25.50
C VAL A 257 18.67 -3.93 26.95
N GLN A 258 19.79 -3.96 27.68
CA GLN A 258 19.77 -4.22 29.12
C GLN A 258 19.47 -2.95 29.92
N VAL A 259 18.54 -3.06 30.87
CA VAL A 259 18.18 -2.02 31.83
C VAL A 259 18.40 -2.54 33.24
N THR A 260 19.22 -1.85 34.01
CA THR A 260 19.54 -2.21 35.40
C THR A 260 18.54 -1.55 36.34
N VAL A 261 17.88 -2.36 37.18
CA VAL A 261 16.96 -1.85 38.20
C VAL A 261 17.72 -1.70 39.52
N SER A 262 17.84 -0.47 40.01
CA SER A 262 18.39 -0.21 41.35
C SER A 262 17.30 -0.43 42.37
N GLN A 263 17.47 -1.43 43.25
CA GLN A 263 16.60 -1.58 44.41
C GLN A 263 16.97 -0.49 45.43
N THR A 264 16.06 0.45 45.65
CA THR A 264 16.12 1.32 46.82
C THR A 264 15.83 0.42 48.03
N GLN A 265 16.84 0.12 48.82
CA GLN A 265 16.74 -0.68 50.03
C GLN A 265 16.02 0.16 51.11
N GLY A 266 14.71 0.36 50.93
CA GLY A 266 13.84 0.98 51.92
C GLY A 266 13.47 -0.03 53.01
N PRO A 267 13.34 0.37 54.29
CA PRO A 267 13.04 -0.54 55.39
C PRO A 267 11.69 -1.23 55.15
N LYS A 268 11.64 -2.55 55.39
CA LYS A 268 10.40 -3.32 55.51
C LYS A 268 9.49 -2.64 56.54
N HIS A 269 8.47 -1.93 56.08
CA HIS A 269 7.27 -1.71 56.87
C HIS A 269 6.19 -2.65 56.36
N GLN A 270 6.08 -3.74 57.11
CA GLN A 270 4.96 -4.66 57.13
C GLN A 270 3.90 -4.02 58.01
N ASP A 271 2.72 -3.73 57.46
CA ASP A 271 1.44 -3.75 58.18
C ASP A 271 0.23 -3.68 57.21
N THR A 272 -0.60 -4.71 57.31
CA THR A 272 -1.99 -4.92 56.83
C THR A 272 -2.99 -4.10 57.67
N PRO A 273 -4.34 -4.16 57.50
CA PRO A 273 -5.23 -4.40 56.34
C PRO A 273 -6.42 -3.38 56.25
N ASN A 274 -7.27 -3.56 55.22
CA ASN A 274 -8.70 -3.18 55.13
C ASN A 274 -9.11 -1.69 55.04
N THR A 275 -9.38 -1.26 53.79
CA THR A 275 -10.42 -0.25 53.52
C THR A 275 -11.35 -0.77 52.43
N ALA A 276 -12.61 -0.93 52.80
CA ALA A 276 -13.69 -1.44 51.96
C ALA A 276 -13.99 -0.46 50.79
N PRO A 277 -14.26 -0.96 49.57
CA PRO A 277 -14.79 -0.13 48.50
C PRO A 277 -16.31 0.00 48.65
N GLU A 278 -16.75 1.23 48.88
CA GLU A 278 -18.12 1.69 48.79
C GLU A 278 -18.64 1.47 47.35
N GLN A 279 -19.48 0.45 47.19
CA GLN A 279 -20.17 0.15 45.94
C GLN A 279 -21.30 1.15 45.76
N THR A 280 -21.09 2.12 44.88
CA THR A 280 -22.19 2.90 44.29
C THR A 280 -22.97 1.97 43.36
N ALA A 281 -24.10 1.49 43.87
CA ALA A 281 -25.08 0.70 43.14
C ALA A 281 -25.73 1.58 42.06
N THR A 282 -25.11 1.61 40.88
CA THR A 282 -25.76 2.12 39.67
C THR A 282 -26.70 1.04 39.15
N ASP A 283 -27.96 1.39 38.89
CA ASP A 283 -28.97 0.49 38.34
C ASP A 283 -28.62 0.04 36.90
N TRP A 284 -27.80 -1.00 36.81
CA TRP A 284 -27.38 -1.69 35.58
C TRP A 284 -28.50 -2.21 34.66
N PRO A 285 -29.76 -2.48 35.09
CA PRO A 285 -30.79 -3.01 34.18
C PRO A 285 -31.22 -2.04 33.07
N LEU A 286 -31.17 -0.72 33.30
CA LEU A 286 -31.58 0.27 32.30
C LEU A 286 -30.51 0.52 31.22
N VAL A 287 -29.22 0.41 31.58
CA VAL A 287 -28.10 0.66 30.66
C VAL A 287 -27.92 -0.48 29.65
N LEU A 288 -28.18 -1.72 30.07
CA LEU A 288 -28.15 -2.89 29.18
C LEU A 288 -29.27 -2.86 28.11
N GLY A 289 -30.44 -2.31 28.43
CA GLY A 289 -31.55 -2.17 27.47
C GLY A 289 -31.26 -1.15 26.37
N ALA A 290 -30.68 0.00 26.72
CA ALA A 290 -30.37 1.07 25.75
C ALA A 290 -29.24 0.68 24.78
N LEU A 291 -28.24 -0.06 25.25
CA LEU A 291 -27.15 -0.56 24.40
C LEU A 291 -27.64 -1.56 23.34
N SER A 292 -28.65 -2.38 23.65
CA SER A 292 -29.23 -3.33 22.70
C SER A 292 -29.92 -2.65 21.51
N ALA A 293 -30.74 -1.63 21.78
CA ALA A 293 -31.44 -0.87 20.73
C ALA A 293 -30.48 -0.09 19.83
N ALA A 294 -29.42 0.51 20.41
CA ALA A 294 -28.40 1.22 19.64
C ALA A 294 -27.64 0.28 18.70
N VAL A 295 -27.28 -0.92 19.15
CA VAL A 295 -26.60 -1.93 18.32
C VAL A 295 -27.51 -2.38 17.16
N LEU A 296 -28.79 -2.64 17.41
CA LEU A 296 -29.74 -3.01 16.36
C LEU A 296 -29.91 -1.90 15.32
N PHE A 297 -30.00 -0.64 15.74
CA PHE A 297 -30.09 0.49 14.82
C PHE A 297 -28.85 0.61 13.93
N VAL A 298 -27.65 0.44 14.50
CA VAL A 298 -26.39 0.46 13.74
C VAL A 298 -26.35 -0.68 12.72
N VAL A 299 -26.77 -1.89 13.09
CA VAL A 299 -26.83 -3.04 12.17
C VAL A 299 -27.79 -2.77 11.01
N ILE A 300 -28.95 -2.18 11.27
CA ILE A 300 -29.93 -1.81 10.23
C ILE A 300 -29.34 -0.75 9.28
N VAL A 301 -28.70 0.29 9.81
CA VAL A 301 -28.08 1.36 9.00
C VAL A 301 -26.94 0.80 8.12
N ILE A 302 -26.10 -0.07 8.67
CA ILE A 302 -25.05 -0.75 7.90
C ILE A 302 -25.66 -1.62 6.80
N GLY A 303 -26.69 -2.41 7.12
CA GLY A 303 -27.40 -3.25 6.15
C GLY A 303 -27.98 -2.44 4.99
N LEU A 304 -28.68 -1.34 5.29
CA LEU A 304 -29.22 -0.43 4.28
C LEU A 304 -28.12 0.21 3.44
N GLY A 305 -27.01 0.62 4.07
CA GLY A 305 -25.84 1.18 3.38
C GLY A 305 -25.22 0.19 2.39
N VAL A 306 -25.11 -1.09 2.76
CA VAL A 306 -24.61 -2.15 1.87
C VAL A 306 -25.55 -2.39 0.70
N ILE A 307 -26.88 -2.40 0.93
CA ILE A 307 -27.88 -2.59 -0.14
C ILE A 307 -27.81 -1.42 -1.15
N VAL A 308 -27.74 -0.19 -0.67
CA VAL A 308 -27.61 1.00 -1.53
C VAL A 308 -26.30 0.97 -2.32
N ARG A 309 -25.18 0.65 -1.67
CA ARG A 309 -23.89 0.53 -2.37
C ARG A 309 -23.90 -0.54 -3.44
N ARG A 310 -24.47 -1.73 -3.17
CA ARG A 310 -24.62 -2.78 -4.18
C ARG A 310 -25.44 -2.28 -5.38
N LYS A 311 -26.57 -1.61 -5.13
CA LYS A 311 -27.40 -1.00 -6.19
C LYS A 311 -26.64 0.04 -7.01
N VAL A 312 -25.86 0.92 -6.38
CA VAL A 312 -25.07 1.95 -7.08
C VAL A 312 -23.98 1.31 -7.93
N VAL A 313 -23.30 0.28 -7.43
CA VAL A 313 -22.26 -0.45 -8.17
C VAL A 313 -22.83 -1.16 -9.40
N GLU A 314 -23.98 -1.82 -9.27
CA GLU A 314 -24.65 -2.45 -10.42
C GLU A 314 -25.06 -1.41 -11.47
N MET A 315 -25.59 -0.26 -11.05
CA MET A 315 -25.96 0.82 -11.97
C MET A 315 -24.73 1.46 -12.65
N ALA A 316 -23.60 1.58 -11.94
CA ALA A 316 -22.35 2.09 -12.51
C ALA A 316 -21.75 1.11 -13.53
N LYS A 317 -21.84 -0.20 -13.26
CA LYS A 317 -21.38 -1.25 -14.16
C LYS A 317 -22.20 -1.29 -15.45
N GLU A 318 -23.52 -1.14 -15.34
CA GLU A 318 -24.41 -1.07 -16.49
C GLU A 318 -24.16 0.19 -17.33
N LYS A 319 -23.90 1.34 -16.69
CA LYS A 319 -23.52 2.56 -17.40
C LYS A 319 -22.23 2.39 -18.18
N LYS A 320 -21.20 1.77 -17.57
CA LYS A 320 -19.92 1.51 -18.23
C LYS A 320 -20.07 0.61 -19.47
N ARG A 321 -20.91 -0.44 -19.40
CA ARG A 321 -21.17 -1.31 -20.56
C ARG A 321 -21.72 -0.54 -21.76
N ARG A 322 -22.62 0.41 -21.54
CA ARG A 322 -23.20 1.24 -22.62
C ARG A 322 -22.16 2.17 -23.26
N GLU A 323 -21.22 2.68 -22.48
CA GLU A 323 -20.13 3.53 -22.99
C GLU A 323 -19.11 2.70 -23.79
N ASP A 324 -18.76 1.51 -23.30
CA ASP A 324 -17.87 0.58 -24.00
C ASP A 324 -18.48 0.13 -25.34
N ASP A 325 -19.77 -0.22 -25.39
CA ASP A 325 -20.46 -0.59 -26.64
C ASP A 325 -20.46 0.54 -27.68
N LYS A 326 -20.61 1.79 -27.23
CA LYS A 326 -20.54 2.99 -28.10
C LYS A 326 -19.12 3.24 -28.62
N PHE A 327 -18.11 2.93 -27.81
CA PHE A 327 -16.71 3.02 -28.23
C PHE A 327 -16.36 1.98 -29.29
N TRP A 328 -16.69 0.71 -29.06
CA TRP A 328 -16.36 -0.39 -29.99
C TRP A 328 -17.07 -0.27 -31.35
N THR A 329 -18.30 0.22 -31.37
CA THR A 329 -19.03 0.50 -32.62
C THR A 329 -18.36 1.62 -33.43
N THR A 330 -17.82 2.63 -32.76
CA THR A 330 -17.06 3.72 -33.41
C THR A 330 -15.72 3.24 -33.98
N VAL A 331 -15.02 2.35 -33.26
CA VAL A 331 -13.73 1.80 -33.70
C VAL A 331 -13.90 0.89 -34.93
N ARG A 332 -14.86 -0.04 -34.90
CA ARG A 332 -15.11 -0.95 -36.04
C ARG A 332 -15.54 -0.22 -37.30
N ALA A 333 -16.22 0.93 -37.18
CA ALA A 333 -16.59 1.75 -38.33
C ALA A 333 -15.37 2.36 -39.06
N ARG A 334 -14.21 2.47 -38.41
CA ARG A 334 -12.97 3.00 -39.03
C ARG A 334 -12.08 1.93 -39.64
N ASP A 335 -12.21 0.67 -39.24
CA ASP A 335 -11.36 -0.42 -39.72
C ASP A 335 -11.70 -0.92 -41.14
N HIS A 336 -12.78 -0.44 -41.77
CA HIS A 336 -13.10 -0.78 -43.17
C HIS A 336 -12.36 0.06 -44.23
N ILE A 337 -11.37 0.89 -43.84
CA ILE A 337 -10.72 1.84 -44.77
C ILE A 337 -9.32 1.40 -45.25
N VAL A 338 -8.75 0.28 -44.79
CA VAL A 338 -7.36 -0.07 -45.16
C VAL A 338 -7.19 -1.51 -45.66
N ASP A 339 -7.84 -1.83 -46.78
CA ASP A 339 -7.31 -2.83 -47.69
C ASP A 339 -6.25 -2.17 -48.59
N LEU A 340 -5.08 -1.85 -48.01
CA LEU A 340 -3.91 -1.46 -48.80
C LEU A 340 -3.17 -2.74 -49.23
N PRO A 341 -3.01 -3.00 -50.55
CA PRO A 341 -2.27 -4.15 -51.02
C PRO A 341 -0.79 -4.01 -50.65
N VAL A 342 -0.34 -4.86 -49.72
CA VAL A 342 1.07 -4.96 -49.32
C VAL A 342 1.89 -5.53 -50.49
N GLN A 343 2.57 -4.65 -51.23
CA GLN A 343 3.65 -5.06 -52.14
C GLN A 343 4.86 -5.51 -51.33
N ARG A 344 5.15 -6.81 -51.36
CA ARG A 344 6.42 -7.40 -50.89
C ARG A 344 7.56 -6.88 -51.77
N LEU A 345 8.39 -5.97 -51.25
CA LEU A 345 9.71 -5.71 -51.79
C LEU A 345 10.71 -6.68 -51.17
N SER A 346 11.14 -7.67 -51.96
CA SER A 346 12.27 -8.55 -51.66
C SER A 346 13.58 -7.80 -51.92
N SER A 347 14.27 -7.37 -50.86
CA SER A 347 15.63 -6.86 -50.97
C SER A 347 16.63 -8.02 -50.92
N CYS A 348 17.23 -8.34 -52.07
CA CYS A 348 18.39 -9.21 -52.18
C CYS A 348 19.59 -8.60 -51.42
N PHE A 349 20.05 -9.28 -50.38
CA PHE A 349 21.35 -9.04 -49.77
C PHE A 349 22.41 -9.77 -50.59
N LYS A 350 23.33 -9.02 -51.19
CA LYS A 350 24.38 -9.52 -52.08
C LYS A 350 25.67 -9.70 -51.26
N ASP A 351 26.02 -10.96 -50.99
CA ASP A 351 27.32 -11.37 -50.48
C ASP A 351 28.44 -10.96 -51.44
N THR A 352 29.51 -10.37 -50.92
CA THR A 352 30.80 -10.30 -51.61
C THR A 352 31.95 -10.24 -50.58
N GLY A 353 32.71 -11.33 -50.50
CA GLY A 353 34.18 -11.25 -50.45
C GLY A 353 34.88 -11.57 -49.11
N PRO A 354 35.78 -12.57 -49.08
CA PRO A 354 36.67 -12.87 -47.95
C PRO A 354 38.09 -12.32 -48.15
N GLY A 355 38.79 -12.07 -47.02
CA GLY A 355 40.21 -11.67 -46.94
C GLY A 355 40.35 -10.38 -46.11
N THR A 356 41.25 -10.22 -45.14
CA THR A 356 42.51 -10.89 -44.78
C THR A 356 42.85 -10.46 -43.34
N ALA A 357 43.60 -11.29 -42.63
CA ALA A 357 44.04 -11.04 -41.25
C ALA A 357 45.07 -9.89 -41.16
N GLU A 358 44.92 -9.01 -40.17
CA GLU A 358 46.05 -8.25 -39.60
C GLU A 358 45.79 -7.92 -38.12
N TYR A 359 46.86 -8.01 -37.33
CA TYR A 359 46.92 -8.12 -35.88
C TYR A 359 47.35 -6.78 -35.27
N ALA A 360 46.53 -6.16 -34.42
CA ALA A 360 46.98 -5.06 -33.55
C ALA A 360 46.10 -4.86 -32.29
N ASP A 361 46.70 -5.18 -31.15
CA ASP A 361 46.69 -4.51 -29.85
C ASP A 361 45.36 -4.11 -29.15
N PRO A 362 45.01 -4.73 -28.00
CA PRO A 362 43.90 -4.29 -27.15
C PRO A 362 44.44 -3.53 -25.93
N LYS A 363 44.47 -2.20 -25.99
CA LYS A 363 44.63 -1.37 -24.79
C LYS A 363 43.83 -0.07 -24.87
N SER A 364 43.11 0.16 -23.77
CA SER A 364 42.71 1.47 -23.25
C SER A 364 41.40 2.10 -23.75
N LEU A 365 40.37 1.92 -22.92
CA LEU A 365 39.49 2.98 -22.38
C LEU A 365 38.68 3.81 -23.38
N SER A 366 37.37 3.57 -23.42
CA SER A 366 36.39 4.55 -22.95
C SER A 366 35.00 3.93 -22.90
N THR A 367 34.56 3.59 -21.69
CA THR A 367 33.16 3.26 -21.41
C THR A 367 32.35 4.56 -21.47
N PHE A 368 31.88 4.92 -22.66
CA PHE A 368 30.69 5.77 -22.78
C PHE A 368 29.48 4.90 -22.43
N ALA A 369 29.18 4.82 -21.13
CA ALA A 369 27.86 4.43 -20.67
C ALA A 369 26.90 5.54 -21.09
N ASN A 370 26.24 5.33 -22.23
CA ASN A 370 25.17 6.20 -22.70
C ASN A 370 23.99 6.02 -21.72
N PRO A 371 23.61 7.03 -20.90
CA PRO A 371 22.63 6.84 -19.84
C PRO A 371 21.18 6.95 -20.34
N THR A 372 20.95 6.85 -21.66
CA THR A 372 19.69 7.32 -22.26
C THR A 372 18.59 6.28 -22.41
N PHE A 373 18.86 4.99 -22.22
CA PHE A 373 17.80 4.01 -22.44
C PHE A 373 17.84 2.87 -21.43
N CYS A 374 16.71 2.73 -20.71
CA CYS A 374 16.29 1.45 -20.18
C CYS A 374 16.27 0.42 -21.29
#